data_AF-A3UCN7-F1
#
_entry.id   AF-A3UCN7-F1
#
_cell.length_a   1.000
_cell.length_b   1.000
_cell.length_c   1.000
_cell.angle_alpha   90.00
_cell.angle_beta   90.00
_cell.angle_gamma   90.00
#
_symmetry.space_group_name_H-M   'P 1'
#
loop_
_entity.id
_entity.type
_entity.pdbx_description
1 polymer ?
#
loop_
_entity_poly.entity_id
_entity_poly.type
_entity_poly.pdbx_seq_one_letter_code
_entity_poly.pdbx_strand_id
1 'polypeptide(L)'
;MTRLLLTTAVASVLALTGCIDVTVRTPAYATSGQQSLQGGDFTAVLNEEGDFRLTGADVRVSGEVAGRLRVSAAEFVARELHAGALSVTAADIAFSGDVDGPVSLTASDVSWRGSAGENMQIRAADLHFDGRVSGHLGAQVADAVLSGDFADIEISAADLEIDRHARIQGSLIANAADFELEGVVSGPLDLSARTARINGALQAPMILNVDPGRGRLSSRDGLVELNSDSVGGFICARRVVIRGQVDGQLDVMADSPPELLNGAQAHDIRFTARNGQRCERNS
;
A
#
# COMPACT_ATOMS: atom_id res chain seq x y z
N MET A 1 39.99 41.74 9.91
CA MET A 1 39.98 41.01 8.62
C MET A 1 40.97 39.87 8.72
N THR A 2 40.49 38.66 9.01
CA THR A 2 41.35 37.47 9.09
C THR A 2 40.63 36.39 8.28
N ARG A 3 41.30 35.96 7.21
CA ARG A 3 40.76 35.24 6.07
C ARG A 3 40.33 33.82 6.44
N LEU A 4 39.15 33.43 5.95
CA LEU A 4 38.72 32.04 5.83
C LEU A 4 39.75 31.22 5.04
N LEU A 5 40.07 30.04 5.55
CA LEU A 5 40.58 28.93 4.75
C LEU A 5 39.58 27.80 4.89
N LEU A 6 38.59 27.78 3.99
CA LEU A 6 37.85 26.57 3.66
C LEU A 6 38.81 25.65 2.92
N THR A 7 39.25 24.59 3.56
CA THR A 7 39.80 23.42 2.87
C THR A 7 38.63 22.53 2.45
N THR A 8 38.09 22.78 1.26
CA THR A 8 37.26 21.80 0.54
C THR A 8 38.16 20.65 0.10
N ALA A 9 38.16 19.57 0.86
CA ALA A 9 38.73 18.31 0.40
C ALA A 9 37.77 17.69 -0.62
N VAL A 10 38.04 17.92 -1.91
CA VAL A 10 37.39 17.20 -3.01
C VAL A 10 38.02 15.80 -3.02
N ALA A 11 37.35 14.83 -2.41
CA ALA A 11 37.73 13.43 -2.52
C ALA A 11 37.18 12.87 -3.83
N SER A 12 37.89 13.11 -4.93
CA SER A 12 37.64 12.43 -6.20
C SER A 12 38.16 10.99 -6.10
N VAL A 13 37.29 10.03 -5.78
CA VAL A 13 37.65 8.60 -5.84
C VAL A 13 37.14 8.04 -7.17
N LEU A 14 38.02 8.05 -8.17
CA LEU A 14 37.87 7.28 -9.41
C LEU A 14 38.26 5.82 -9.11
N ALA A 15 37.28 4.94 -8.94
CA ALA A 15 37.48 3.49 -8.94
C ALA A 15 36.69 2.88 -10.10
N LEU A 16 37.40 2.23 -11.03
CA LEU A 16 36.84 1.54 -12.19
C LEU A 16 36.12 0.25 -11.75
N THR A 17 34.79 0.33 -11.61
CA THR A 17 33.70 -0.58 -12.05
C THR A 17 32.45 -0.17 -11.27
N GLY A 18 31.49 0.48 -11.95
CA GLY A 18 30.34 1.18 -11.33
C GLY A 18 30.71 2.62 -10.95
N CYS A 19 30.08 3.61 -11.57
CA CYS A 19 30.34 5.02 -11.26
C CYS A 19 29.35 5.51 -10.22
N ILE A 20 29.83 5.84 -9.02
CA ILE A 20 29.06 6.51 -7.97
C ILE A 20 29.47 7.97 -7.93
N ASP A 21 28.54 8.90 -8.16
CA ASP A 21 28.75 10.33 -7.92
C ASP A 21 28.09 10.72 -6.60
N VAL A 22 28.88 11.08 -5.59
CA VAL A 22 28.40 11.43 -4.25
C VAL A 22 28.55 12.93 -4.01
N THR A 23 27.43 13.61 -3.74
CA THR A 23 27.43 14.99 -3.25
C THR A 23 27.16 14.99 -1.75
N VAL A 24 28.08 15.56 -0.97
CA VAL A 24 28.17 15.29 0.47
C VAL A 24 28.08 16.57 1.31
N ARG A 25 27.27 16.55 2.39
CA ARG A 25 27.33 17.55 3.48
C ARG A 25 28.14 17.07 4.70
N THR A 26 28.21 15.75 4.93
CA THR A 26 29.02 15.07 5.96
C THR A 26 29.71 13.85 5.36
N PRO A 27 31.01 13.59 5.61
CA PRO A 27 31.79 12.64 4.82
C PRO A 27 31.10 11.26 4.70
N ALA A 28 30.77 10.89 3.47
CA ALA A 28 30.34 9.55 3.09
C ALA A 28 31.54 8.82 2.48
N TYR A 29 31.61 7.52 2.70
CA TYR A 29 32.74 6.70 2.23
C TYR A 29 32.21 5.52 1.43
N ALA A 30 32.66 5.42 0.19
CA ALA A 30 32.55 4.19 -0.60
C ALA A 30 33.66 3.24 -0.14
N THR A 31 33.30 2.00 0.20
CA THR A 31 34.27 0.97 0.58
C THR A 31 34.91 0.37 -0.68
N SER A 32 36.24 0.41 -0.78
CA SER A 32 36.94 -0.05 -2.00
C SER A 32 36.63 -1.51 -2.32
N GLY A 33 36.07 -1.75 -3.51
CA GLY A 33 35.78 -3.10 -4.03
C GLY A 33 34.39 -3.66 -3.68
N GLN A 34 33.49 -2.92 -3.02
CA GLN A 34 32.19 -3.47 -2.61
C GLN A 34 31.04 -2.46 -2.65
N GLN A 35 30.00 -2.77 -3.44
CA GLN A 35 28.57 -2.94 -3.13
C GLN A 35 27.92 -2.19 -1.93
N SER A 36 28.52 -1.12 -1.40
CA SER A 36 27.96 -0.35 -0.31
C SER A 36 28.46 1.09 -0.17
N LEU A 37 27.59 1.98 0.30
CA LEU A 37 27.86 3.37 0.67
C LEU A 37 27.34 3.65 2.08
N GLN A 38 28.18 4.25 2.93
CA GLN A 38 27.83 4.63 4.30
C GLN A 38 28.19 6.09 4.60
N GLY A 39 27.32 6.80 5.32
CA GLY A 39 27.57 8.19 5.72
C GLY A 39 26.53 8.71 6.71
N GLY A 40 26.65 9.98 7.12
CA GLY A 40 25.58 10.71 7.80
C GLY A 40 24.49 11.05 6.79
N ASP A 41 24.66 12.19 6.12
CA ASP A 41 23.77 12.63 5.04
C ASP A 41 24.51 12.59 3.71
N PHE A 42 23.91 11.98 2.69
CA PHE A 42 24.48 11.95 1.35
C PHE A 42 23.45 11.86 0.24
N THR A 43 23.83 12.44 -0.90
CA THR A 43 23.15 12.24 -2.18
C THR A 43 24.06 11.42 -3.08
N ALA A 44 23.54 10.38 -3.74
CA ALA A 44 24.30 9.56 -4.67
C ALA A 44 23.53 9.26 -5.97
N VAL A 45 24.21 9.34 -7.11
CA VAL A 45 23.73 8.74 -8.37
C VAL A 45 24.36 7.36 -8.50
N LEU A 46 23.52 6.34 -8.60
CA LEU A 46 23.93 4.93 -8.64
C LEU A 46 23.98 4.42 -10.08
N ASN A 47 24.97 3.57 -10.38
CA ASN A 47 25.05 2.81 -11.62
C ASN A 47 25.76 1.48 -11.31
N GLU A 48 24.99 0.55 -10.74
CA GLU A 48 25.51 -0.66 -10.12
C GLU A 48 25.01 -1.91 -10.85
N GLU A 49 25.93 -2.72 -11.37
CA GLU A 49 25.63 -3.97 -12.10
C GLU A 49 25.16 -5.12 -11.19
N GLY A 50 25.14 -4.93 -9.87
CA GLY A 50 24.83 -5.97 -8.91
C GLY A 50 24.18 -5.45 -7.63
N ASP A 51 24.15 -6.27 -6.59
CA ASP A 51 23.61 -5.88 -5.29
C ASP A 51 24.35 -4.67 -4.72
N PHE A 52 23.60 -3.74 -4.11
CA PHE A 52 24.16 -2.56 -3.47
C PHE A 52 23.51 -2.29 -2.10
N ARG A 53 24.26 -1.68 -1.19
CA ARG A 53 23.79 -1.37 0.17
C ARG A 53 24.01 0.10 0.52
N LEU A 54 23.03 0.72 1.16
CA LEU A 54 23.12 2.09 1.65
C LEU A 54 22.87 2.11 3.15
N THR A 55 23.68 2.89 3.88
CA THR A 55 23.45 3.13 5.31
C THR A 55 23.71 4.59 5.65
N GLY A 56 22.71 5.29 6.20
CA GLY A 56 22.89 6.66 6.65
C GLY A 56 21.78 7.23 7.50
N ALA A 57 21.85 8.53 7.80
CA ALA A 57 20.74 9.28 8.36
C ALA A 57 19.82 9.72 7.22
N ASP A 58 20.25 10.67 6.39
CA ASP A 58 19.50 11.13 5.22
C ASP A 58 20.11 10.63 3.92
N VAL A 59 19.43 9.71 3.25
CA VAL A 59 19.89 9.07 2.02
C VAL A 59 19.03 9.53 0.84
N ARG A 60 19.64 10.21 -0.13
CA ARG A 60 18.96 10.62 -1.37
C ARG A 60 19.62 9.98 -2.58
N VAL A 61 18.88 9.24 -3.40
CA VAL A 61 19.46 8.50 -4.54
C VAL A 61 18.64 8.58 -5.82
N SER A 62 19.33 8.39 -6.93
CA SER A 62 18.78 8.21 -8.28
C SER A 62 19.64 7.24 -9.08
N GLY A 63 19.19 6.81 -10.26
CA GLY A 63 19.99 5.98 -11.16
C GLY A 63 19.56 4.52 -11.17
N GLU A 64 20.51 3.60 -11.31
CA GLU A 64 20.24 2.18 -11.57
C GLU A 64 21.03 1.25 -10.64
N VAL A 65 20.35 0.22 -10.15
CA VAL A 65 20.95 -0.92 -9.43
C VAL A 65 20.39 -2.21 -10.03
N ALA A 66 21.12 -2.86 -10.94
CA ALA A 66 20.64 -4.06 -11.62
C ALA A 66 20.34 -5.22 -10.66
N GLY A 67 21.03 -5.27 -9.51
CA GLY A 67 20.77 -6.25 -8.44
C GLY A 67 19.80 -5.74 -7.36
N ARG A 68 19.96 -6.26 -6.14
CA ARG A 68 19.17 -5.82 -4.99
C ARG A 68 19.80 -4.59 -4.33
N LEU A 69 19.02 -3.51 -4.23
CA LEU A 69 19.30 -2.39 -3.35
C LEU A 69 18.79 -2.67 -1.93
N ARG A 70 19.67 -2.60 -0.93
CA ARG A 70 19.31 -2.66 0.50
C ARG A 70 19.63 -1.33 1.18
N VAL A 71 18.69 -0.77 1.92
CA VAL A 71 18.85 0.54 2.56
C VAL A 71 18.48 0.46 4.03
N SER A 72 19.34 1.02 4.88
CA SER A 72 19.03 1.33 6.27
C SER A 72 19.27 2.82 6.50
N ALA A 73 18.20 3.58 6.70
CA ALA A 73 18.28 5.03 6.82
C ALA A 73 17.41 5.57 7.98
N ALA A 74 17.54 6.85 8.32
CA ALA A 74 16.45 7.57 8.99
C ALA A 74 15.45 8.08 7.96
N GLU A 75 15.91 8.76 6.92
CA GLU A 75 15.13 9.19 5.76
C GLU A 75 15.70 8.57 4.48
N PHE A 76 14.86 7.95 3.67
CA PHE A 76 15.24 7.45 2.34
C PHE A 76 14.39 8.11 1.25
N VAL A 77 15.05 8.84 0.35
CA VAL A 77 14.43 9.43 -0.83
C VAL A 77 15.06 8.88 -2.09
N ALA A 78 14.29 8.14 -2.88
CA ALA A 78 14.67 7.72 -4.23
C ALA A 78 13.89 8.52 -5.27
N ARG A 79 14.59 9.02 -6.29
CA ARG A 79 13.98 9.70 -7.44
C ARG A 79 14.56 9.12 -8.72
N GLU A 80 13.69 8.71 -9.64
CA GLU A 80 14.11 8.12 -10.91
C GLU A 80 15.10 6.97 -10.67
N LEU A 81 14.74 6.08 -9.72
CA LEU A 81 15.54 4.92 -9.37
C LEU A 81 14.97 3.68 -10.04
N HIS A 82 15.83 2.94 -10.74
CA HIS A 82 15.54 1.58 -11.17
C HIS A 82 16.33 0.59 -10.29
N ALA A 83 15.67 -0.48 -9.83
CA ALA A 83 16.34 -1.54 -9.08
C ALA A 83 15.84 -2.93 -9.49
N GLY A 84 16.74 -3.92 -9.52
CA GLY A 84 16.35 -5.32 -9.71
C GLY A 84 15.52 -5.87 -8.54
N ALA A 85 15.81 -5.45 -7.31
CA ALA A 85 14.98 -5.69 -6.14
C ALA A 85 15.23 -4.61 -5.07
N LEU A 86 14.29 -4.40 -4.15
CA LEU A 86 14.40 -3.33 -3.16
C LEU A 86 14.07 -3.81 -1.75
N SER A 87 14.92 -3.48 -0.78
CA SER A 87 14.66 -3.67 0.64
C SER A 87 15.07 -2.43 1.43
N VAL A 88 14.13 -1.79 2.10
CA VAL A 88 14.36 -0.53 2.81
C VAL A 88 13.82 -0.62 4.23
N THR A 89 14.65 -0.20 5.19
CA THR A 89 14.23 0.11 6.55
C THR A 89 14.60 1.56 6.83
N ALA A 90 13.60 2.40 7.05
CA ALA A 90 13.79 3.81 7.38
C ALA A 90 12.72 4.30 8.37
N ALA A 91 12.80 5.52 8.87
CA ALA A 91 11.64 6.17 9.48
C ALA A 91 10.68 6.65 8.39
N ASP A 92 11.22 7.29 7.34
CA ASP A 92 10.45 7.83 6.22
C ASP A 92 11.00 7.32 4.88
N ILE A 93 10.11 6.90 4.00
CA ILE A 93 10.42 6.44 2.65
C ILE A 93 9.65 7.27 1.63
N ALA A 94 10.36 7.94 0.73
CA ALA A 94 9.80 8.57 -0.45
C ALA A 94 10.45 7.96 -1.70
N PHE A 95 9.72 7.11 -2.42
CA PHE A 95 10.23 6.42 -3.60
C PHE A 95 9.52 6.90 -4.86
N SER A 96 10.30 7.16 -5.91
CA SER A 96 9.82 7.38 -7.27
C SER A 96 10.69 6.62 -8.25
N GLY A 97 10.14 5.65 -8.97
CA GLY A 97 10.90 4.83 -9.92
C GLY A 97 10.28 3.46 -10.17
N ASP A 98 11.10 2.48 -10.54
CA ASP A 98 10.65 1.14 -10.91
C ASP A 98 11.52 0.07 -10.25
N VAL A 99 10.90 -1.02 -9.80
CA VAL A 99 11.59 -2.19 -9.27
C VAL A 99 11.12 -3.43 -10.00
N ASP A 100 12.02 -4.12 -10.70
CA ASP A 100 11.64 -5.28 -11.51
C ASP A 100 11.19 -6.47 -10.65
N GLY A 101 11.90 -6.68 -9.54
CA GLY A 101 11.71 -7.82 -8.65
C GLY A 101 10.97 -7.45 -7.35
N PRO A 102 11.22 -8.21 -6.26
CA PRO A 102 10.46 -8.07 -5.03
C PRO A 102 10.85 -6.82 -4.24
N VAL A 103 9.86 -6.24 -3.55
CA VAL A 103 10.00 -5.05 -2.73
C VAL A 103 9.64 -5.37 -1.27
N SER A 104 10.48 -4.96 -0.32
CA SER A 104 10.20 -5.05 1.12
C SER A 104 10.52 -3.73 1.83
N LEU A 105 9.49 -3.09 2.38
CA LEU A 105 9.61 -1.79 3.06
C LEU A 105 9.18 -1.90 4.51
N THR A 106 9.92 -1.25 5.39
CA THR A 106 9.55 -1.05 6.80
C THR A 106 9.84 0.38 7.18
N ALA A 107 8.80 1.13 7.53
CA ALA A 107 8.91 2.54 7.90
C ALA A 107 7.81 2.98 8.88
N SER A 108 7.85 4.24 9.28
CA SER A 108 6.67 4.93 9.82
C SER A 108 5.84 5.43 8.64
N ASP A 109 6.44 6.19 7.72
CA ASP A 109 5.73 6.76 6.59
C ASP A 109 6.29 6.24 5.25
N VAL A 110 5.41 5.83 4.34
CA VAL A 110 5.76 5.38 3.00
C VAL A 110 4.96 6.17 1.96
N SER A 111 5.68 6.92 1.13
CA SER A 111 5.16 7.49 -0.12
C SER A 111 5.80 6.76 -1.30
N TRP A 112 5.00 6.04 -2.07
CA TRP A 112 5.45 5.29 -3.24
C TRP A 112 4.85 5.85 -4.51
N ARG A 113 5.71 6.11 -5.51
CA ARG A 113 5.32 6.37 -6.89
C ARG A 113 6.06 5.45 -7.86
N GLY A 114 5.32 4.72 -8.69
CA GLY A 114 5.88 3.91 -9.77
C GLY A 114 5.63 2.41 -9.62
N SER A 115 6.44 1.56 -10.24
CA SER A 115 6.08 0.14 -10.41
C SER A 115 6.92 -0.86 -9.61
N ALA A 116 6.27 -1.95 -9.18
CA ALA A 116 6.89 -3.16 -8.67
C ALA A 116 6.48 -4.34 -9.58
N GLY A 117 7.45 -4.99 -10.20
CA GLY A 117 7.23 -6.07 -11.17
C GLY A 117 6.87 -7.41 -10.53
N GLU A 118 7.21 -7.61 -9.25
CA GLU A 118 6.83 -8.79 -8.47
C GLU A 118 6.08 -8.41 -7.18
N ASN A 119 6.17 -9.26 -6.16
CA ASN A 119 5.48 -9.08 -4.88
C ASN A 119 6.08 -7.93 -4.07
N MET A 120 5.21 -7.17 -3.43
CA MET A 120 5.56 -6.06 -2.56
C MET A 120 5.04 -6.32 -1.14
N GLN A 121 5.89 -6.10 -0.15
CA GLN A 121 5.57 -6.26 1.27
C GLN A 121 5.90 -4.98 2.03
N ILE A 122 4.89 -4.40 2.69
CA ILE A 122 5.02 -3.10 3.38
C ILE A 122 4.57 -3.24 4.84
N ARG A 123 5.39 -2.69 5.74
CA ARG A 123 4.98 -2.40 7.12
C ARG A 123 5.19 -0.92 7.39
N ALA A 124 4.11 -0.20 7.68
CA ALA A 124 4.14 1.24 7.91
C ALA A 124 3.16 1.65 9.02
N ALA A 125 3.24 2.89 9.50
CA ALA A 125 2.08 3.56 10.06
C ALA A 125 1.22 4.07 8.90
N ASP A 126 1.78 4.90 8.02
CA ASP A 126 1.04 5.52 6.93
C ASP A 126 1.59 5.10 5.57
N LEU A 127 0.68 4.75 4.65
CA LEU A 127 1.00 4.36 3.27
C LEU A 127 0.21 5.19 2.27
N HIS A 128 0.93 5.92 1.42
CA HIS A 128 0.38 6.50 0.20
C HIS A 128 1.04 5.86 -1.01
N PHE A 129 0.26 5.06 -1.76
CA PHE A 129 0.75 4.34 -2.94
C PHE A 129 0.07 4.85 -4.21
N ASP A 130 0.88 5.22 -5.20
CA ASP A 130 0.43 5.59 -6.55
C ASP A 130 1.30 4.86 -7.59
N GLY A 131 0.76 3.83 -8.24
CA GLY A 131 1.53 3.13 -9.25
C GLY A 131 1.03 1.75 -9.62
N ARG A 132 1.94 0.79 -9.83
CA ARG A 132 1.58 -0.57 -10.26
C ARG A 132 2.26 -1.63 -9.43
N VAL A 133 1.50 -2.65 -9.03
CA VAL A 133 2.05 -3.90 -8.52
C VAL A 133 1.59 -5.05 -9.41
N SER A 134 2.52 -5.62 -10.18
CA SER A 134 2.21 -6.71 -11.10
C SER A 134 2.06 -8.06 -10.38
N GLY A 135 2.68 -8.20 -9.20
CA GLY A 135 2.47 -9.33 -8.29
C GLY A 135 1.49 -9.01 -7.17
N HIS A 136 1.71 -9.64 -6.03
CA HIS A 136 0.89 -9.47 -4.84
C HIS A 136 1.39 -8.31 -3.95
N LEU A 137 0.49 -7.41 -3.56
CA LEU A 137 0.73 -6.39 -2.53
C LEU A 137 0.26 -6.91 -1.16
N GLY A 138 1.20 -7.16 -0.26
CA GLY A 138 0.95 -7.42 1.16
C GLY A 138 1.28 -6.20 2.02
N ALA A 139 0.35 -5.73 2.85
CA ALA A 139 0.58 -4.55 3.69
C ALA A 139 -0.01 -4.66 5.10
N GLN A 140 0.75 -4.18 6.10
CA GLN A 140 0.31 -4.00 7.47
C GLN A 140 0.57 -2.55 7.86
N VAL A 141 -0.50 -1.77 7.99
CA VAL A 141 -0.45 -0.32 8.16
C VAL A 141 -1.47 0.15 9.21
N ALA A 142 -1.35 1.39 9.66
CA ALA A 142 -2.45 2.09 10.31
C ALA A 142 -3.36 2.68 9.23
N ASP A 143 -2.83 3.54 8.36
CA ASP A 143 -3.62 4.22 7.34
C ASP A 143 -3.06 3.96 5.95
N ALA A 144 -3.93 3.67 4.97
CA ALA A 144 -3.54 3.45 3.59
C ALA A 144 -4.44 4.15 2.59
N VAL A 145 -3.82 4.81 1.61
CA VAL A 145 -4.46 5.28 0.37
C VAL A 145 -3.77 4.61 -0.80
N LEU A 146 -4.52 3.81 -1.57
CA LEU A 146 -4.01 3.05 -2.71
C LEU A 146 -4.63 3.54 -4.02
N SER A 147 -3.78 3.93 -4.97
CA SER A 147 -4.16 4.32 -6.32
C SER A 147 -3.28 3.60 -7.36
N GLY A 148 -3.87 3.32 -8.53
CA GLY A 148 -3.18 2.67 -9.66
C GLY A 148 -3.60 1.21 -9.92
N ASP A 149 -2.73 0.40 -10.51
CA ASP A 149 -3.07 -0.94 -10.99
C ASP A 149 -2.46 -2.04 -10.12
N PHE A 150 -3.28 -2.99 -9.66
CA PHE A 150 -2.85 -4.08 -8.78
C PHE A 150 -3.30 -5.42 -9.32
N ALA A 151 -2.43 -6.43 -9.28
CA ALA A 151 -2.83 -7.80 -9.55
C ALA A 151 -3.62 -8.37 -8.35
N ASP A 152 -3.01 -8.45 -7.16
CA ASP A 152 -3.67 -8.91 -5.94
C ASP A 152 -3.29 -8.03 -4.75
N ILE A 153 -4.20 -7.90 -3.78
CA ILE A 153 -3.97 -7.15 -2.53
C ILE A 153 -4.38 -7.99 -1.32
N GLU A 154 -3.50 -8.09 -0.34
CA GLU A 154 -3.81 -8.47 1.04
C GLU A 154 -3.32 -7.39 2.00
N ILE A 155 -4.25 -6.73 2.69
CA ILE A 155 -3.93 -5.57 3.53
C ILE A 155 -4.65 -5.61 4.86
N SER A 156 -3.94 -5.21 5.91
CA SER A 156 -4.50 -4.92 7.23
C SER A 156 -4.23 -3.47 7.60
N ALA A 157 -5.29 -2.72 7.92
CA ALA A 157 -5.26 -1.30 8.22
C ALA A 157 -6.22 -0.95 9.37
N ALA A 158 -6.04 0.20 10.00
CA ALA A 158 -7.13 0.89 10.70
C ALA A 158 -8.04 1.55 9.65
N ASP A 159 -7.50 2.42 8.82
CA ASP A 159 -8.26 3.12 7.78
C ASP A 159 -7.69 2.77 6.39
N LEU A 160 -8.55 2.28 5.49
CA LEU A 160 -8.15 1.87 4.14
C LEU A 160 -9.03 2.53 3.09
N GLU A 161 -8.40 3.33 2.23
CA GLU A 161 -8.99 3.95 1.06
C GLU A 161 -8.40 3.37 -0.23
N ILE A 162 -9.27 2.83 -1.08
CA ILE A 162 -8.96 2.44 -2.45
C ILE A 162 -9.51 3.52 -3.38
N ASP A 163 -8.62 4.39 -3.86
CA ASP A 163 -8.95 5.58 -4.65
C ASP A 163 -9.65 5.24 -5.98
N ARG A 164 -10.38 6.20 -6.55
CA ARG A 164 -11.14 6.03 -7.80
C ARG A 164 -10.32 5.60 -9.01
N HIS A 165 -9.01 5.86 -9.03
CA HIS A 165 -8.14 5.43 -10.13
C HIS A 165 -7.54 4.04 -9.89
N ALA A 166 -7.86 3.41 -8.75
CA ALA A 166 -7.42 2.06 -8.45
C ALA A 166 -8.17 1.02 -9.30
N ARG A 167 -7.42 0.05 -9.84
CA ARG A 167 -7.93 -1.12 -10.55
C ARG A 167 -7.26 -2.38 -10.01
N ILE A 168 -8.05 -3.23 -9.37
CA ILE A 168 -7.57 -4.49 -8.77
C ILE A 168 -8.09 -5.63 -9.64
N GLN A 169 -7.18 -6.28 -10.36
CA GLN A 169 -7.55 -7.30 -11.36
C GLN A 169 -7.95 -8.63 -10.70
N GLY A 170 -7.21 -9.03 -9.67
CA GLY A 170 -7.40 -10.24 -8.89
C GLY A 170 -8.09 -9.96 -7.57
N SER A 171 -7.68 -10.71 -6.54
CA SER A 171 -8.33 -10.70 -5.24
C SER A 171 -7.98 -9.47 -4.41
N LEU A 172 -8.98 -8.95 -3.68
CA LEU A 172 -8.79 -7.97 -2.61
C LEU A 172 -9.20 -8.61 -1.29
N ILE A 173 -8.21 -8.88 -0.44
CA ILE A 173 -8.40 -9.34 0.93
C ILE A 173 -8.03 -8.19 1.87
N ALA A 174 -8.99 -7.73 2.68
CA ALA A 174 -8.78 -6.60 3.55
C ALA A 174 -9.29 -6.85 4.98
N ASN A 175 -8.49 -6.46 5.97
CA ASN A 175 -8.92 -6.31 7.35
C ASN A 175 -8.76 -4.83 7.74
N ALA A 176 -9.85 -4.09 7.86
CA ALA A 176 -9.83 -2.66 8.16
C ALA A 176 -10.67 -2.35 9.42
N ALA A 177 -10.48 -1.23 10.08
CA ALA A 177 -11.55 -0.67 10.89
C ALA A 177 -12.54 0.04 9.97
N ASP A 178 -12.08 1.04 9.23
CA ASP A 178 -12.89 1.77 8.26
C ASP A 178 -12.38 1.49 6.83
N PHE A 179 -13.28 1.00 5.98
CA PHE A 179 -12.97 0.64 4.59
C PHE A 179 -13.75 1.51 3.61
N GLU A 180 -13.04 2.10 2.65
CA GLU A 180 -13.61 2.84 1.54
C GLU A 180 -13.06 2.35 0.20
N LEU A 181 -13.97 2.04 -0.72
CA LEU A 181 -13.64 1.69 -2.09
C LEU A 181 -14.31 2.66 -3.06
N GLU A 182 -13.52 3.39 -3.83
CA GLU A 182 -13.97 4.20 -4.97
C GLU A 182 -13.57 3.60 -6.33
N GLY A 183 -12.52 2.77 -6.36
CA GLY A 183 -11.98 2.14 -7.58
C GLY A 183 -12.77 0.94 -8.10
N VAL A 184 -12.12 0.11 -8.92
CA VAL A 184 -12.72 -1.10 -9.50
C VAL A 184 -12.01 -2.35 -8.99
N VAL A 185 -12.78 -3.33 -8.53
CA VAL A 185 -12.29 -4.67 -8.18
C VAL A 185 -12.90 -5.68 -9.14
N SER A 186 -12.06 -6.30 -9.96
CA SER A 186 -12.45 -7.30 -10.95
C SER A 186 -12.48 -8.72 -10.38
N GLY A 187 -11.68 -9.01 -9.35
CA GLY A 187 -11.69 -10.28 -8.63
C GLY A 187 -12.51 -10.23 -7.32
N PRO A 188 -12.51 -11.34 -6.56
CA PRO A 188 -13.30 -11.44 -5.35
C PRO A 188 -12.82 -10.46 -4.26
N LEU A 189 -13.78 -9.88 -3.54
CA LEU A 189 -13.54 -9.06 -2.35
C LEU A 189 -13.85 -9.88 -1.10
N ASP A 190 -12.87 -10.04 -0.21
CA ASP A 190 -13.07 -10.57 1.14
C ASP A 190 -12.63 -9.54 2.18
N LEU A 191 -13.62 -8.98 2.88
CA LEU A 191 -13.45 -7.86 3.80
C LEU A 191 -13.88 -8.25 5.22
N SER A 192 -13.01 -7.97 6.20
CA SER A 192 -13.42 -7.83 7.59
C SER A 192 -13.27 -6.37 8.01
N ALA A 193 -14.35 -5.75 8.48
CA ALA A 193 -14.33 -4.35 8.87
C ALA A 193 -15.22 -3.96 10.06
N ARG A 194 -15.04 -2.76 10.61
CA ARG A 194 -16.03 -2.11 11.48
C ARG A 194 -17.05 -1.34 10.66
N THR A 195 -16.61 -0.65 9.62
CA THR A 195 -17.47 0.05 8.66
C THR A 195 -16.97 -0.16 7.22
N ALA A 196 -17.88 -0.20 6.27
CA ALA A 196 -17.53 -0.37 4.85
C ALA A 196 -18.40 0.50 3.94
N ARG A 197 -17.76 1.28 3.08
CA ARG A 197 -18.41 2.09 2.06
C ARG A 197 -17.87 1.75 0.68
N ILE A 198 -18.75 1.26 -0.18
CA ILE A 198 -18.44 0.78 -1.53
C ILE A 198 -19.06 1.77 -2.52
N ASN A 199 -18.27 2.72 -2.99
CA ASN A 199 -18.64 3.69 -4.03
C ASN A 199 -18.14 3.27 -5.42
N GLY A 200 -17.15 2.39 -5.46
CA GLY A 200 -16.59 1.78 -6.65
C GLY A 200 -17.33 0.54 -7.15
N ALA A 201 -16.88 -0.01 -8.27
CA ALA A 201 -17.53 -1.17 -8.90
C ALA A 201 -16.90 -2.50 -8.43
N LEU A 202 -17.75 -3.48 -8.11
CA LEU A 202 -17.36 -4.84 -7.79
C LEU A 202 -17.84 -5.79 -8.89
N GLN A 203 -16.93 -6.35 -9.67
CA GLN A 203 -17.27 -7.17 -10.85
C GLN A 203 -17.24 -8.68 -10.57
N ALA A 204 -16.95 -9.06 -9.34
CA ALA A 204 -16.96 -10.44 -8.87
C ALA A 204 -17.57 -10.52 -7.47
N PRO A 205 -17.94 -11.73 -7.00
CA PRO A 205 -18.64 -11.88 -5.73
C PRO A 205 -17.84 -11.37 -4.53
N MET A 206 -18.58 -10.87 -3.54
CA MET A 206 -18.02 -10.32 -2.29
C MET A 206 -18.38 -11.15 -1.06
N ILE A 207 -17.51 -11.12 -0.06
CA ILE A 207 -17.74 -11.59 1.30
C ILE A 207 -17.39 -10.43 2.23
N LEU A 208 -18.40 -9.83 2.86
CA LEU A 208 -18.23 -8.71 3.77
C LEU A 208 -18.63 -9.12 5.19
N ASN A 209 -17.67 -9.12 6.12
CA ASN A 209 -17.86 -9.38 7.54
C ASN A 209 -17.65 -8.08 8.33
N VAL A 210 -18.73 -7.31 8.51
CA VAL A 210 -18.67 -5.95 9.04
C VAL A 210 -19.31 -5.87 10.43
N ASP A 211 -18.50 -6.05 11.47
CA ASP A 211 -18.95 -6.08 12.87
C ASP A 211 -18.05 -5.20 13.75
N PRO A 212 -18.62 -4.24 14.50
CA PRO A 212 -17.87 -3.33 15.35
C PRO A 212 -17.30 -3.96 16.63
N GLY A 213 -17.59 -5.23 16.91
CA GLY A 213 -17.06 -5.93 18.07
C GLY A 213 -17.75 -5.51 19.37
N ARG A 214 -17.02 -5.55 20.50
CA ARG A 214 -17.55 -5.19 21.82
C ARG A 214 -17.21 -3.73 22.12
N GLY A 215 -18.22 -2.91 22.45
CA GLY A 215 -17.97 -1.52 22.83
C GLY A 215 -19.22 -0.65 22.80
N ARG A 216 -19.02 0.64 23.07
CA ARG A 216 -20.07 1.65 22.91
C ARG A 216 -20.20 1.94 21.41
N LEU A 217 -21.32 1.51 20.84
CA LEU A 217 -21.54 1.56 19.40
C LEU A 217 -21.89 2.97 18.94
N SER A 218 -21.25 3.42 17.88
CA SER A 218 -21.67 4.57 17.08
C SER A 218 -22.82 4.20 16.15
N SER A 219 -23.45 5.20 15.52
CA SER A 219 -24.47 4.95 14.49
C SER A 219 -23.92 4.41 13.17
N ARG A 220 -22.60 4.54 12.94
CA ARG A 220 -21.90 4.04 11.75
C ARG A 220 -21.33 2.64 11.95
N ASP A 221 -21.23 2.20 13.20
CA ASP A 221 -20.62 0.92 13.56
C ASP A 221 -21.44 -0.27 13.05
N GLY A 222 -20.81 -1.10 12.21
CA GLY A 222 -21.46 -2.23 11.54
C GLY A 222 -22.30 -1.84 10.32
N LEU A 223 -22.06 -0.65 9.75
CA LEU A 223 -22.71 -0.20 8.54
C LEU A 223 -21.95 -0.67 7.29
N VAL A 224 -22.71 -1.22 6.34
CA VAL A 224 -22.27 -1.44 4.95
C VAL A 224 -23.11 -0.57 4.03
N GLU A 225 -22.45 0.21 3.19
CA GLU A 225 -23.09 0.99 2.12
C GLU A 225 -22.61 0.51 0.75
N LEU A 226 -23.54 0.00 -0.07
CA LEU A 226 -23.31 -0.35 -1.46
C LEU A 226 -23.90 0.73 -2.36
N ASN A 227 -23.06 1.62 -2.88
CA ASN A 227 -23.50 2.82 -3.59
C ASN A 227 -23.40 2.70 -5.12
N SER A 228 -22.78 1.64 -5.63
CA SER A 228 -22.50 1.43 -7.05
C SER A 228 -22.79 -0.02 -7.47
N ASP A 229 -22.41 -0.38 -8.68
CA ASP A 229 -22.63 -1.68 -9.28
C ASP A 229 -21.79 -2.75 -8.57
N SER A 230 -22.44 -3.83 -8.17
CA SER A 230 -21.81 -4.95 -7.50
C SER A 230 -22.38 -6.27 -7.99
N VAL A 231 -21.52 -7.28 -8.08
CA VAL A 231 -21.95 -8.67 -8.15
C VAL A 231 -22.30 -9.14 -6.75
N GLY A 232 -23.34 -9.97 -6.62
CA GLY A 232 -23.84 -10.51 -5.36
C GLY A 232 -22.81 -11.27 -4.53
N GLY A 233 -23.26 -11.99 -3.51
CA GLY A 233 -22.35 -12.63 -2.56
C GLY A 233 -22.94 -12.68 -1.17
N PHE A 234 -22.10 -12.45 -0.16
CA PHE A 234 -22.49 -12.55 1.24
C PHE A 234 -22.11 -11.28 2.02
N ILE A 235 -23.06 -10.77 2.80
CA ILE A 235 -22.84 -9.66 3.73
C ILE A 235 -23.35 -10.08 5.10
N CYS A 236 -22.45 -10.11 6.08
CA CYS A 236 -22.81 -10.04 7.49
C CYS A 236 -22.50 -8.64 8.01
N ALA A 237 -23.52 -7.95 8.52
CA ALA A 237 -23.36 -6.61 9.09
C ALA A 237 -24.42 -6.32 10.15
N ARG A 238 -24.36 -5.15 10.80
CA ARG A 238 -25.49 -4.67 11.62
C ARG A 238 -26.56 -4.04 10.74
N ARG A 239 -26.15 -3.19 9.81
CA ARG A 239 -27.02 -2.46 8.89
C ARG A 239 -26.42 -2.48 7.50
N VAL A 240 -27.27 -2.72 6.50
CA VAL A 240 -26.89 -2.72 5.09
C VAL A 240 -27.79 -1.74 4.35
N VAL A 241 -27.18 -0.82 3.61
CA VAL A 241 -27.86 0.14 2.76
C VAL A 241 -27.39 -0.06 1.33
N ILE A 242 -28.32 -0.20 0.40
CA ILE A 242 -28.05 -0.43 -1.01
C ILE A 242 -28.66 0.72 -1.80
N ARG A 243 -27.84 1.40 -2.59
CA ARG A 243 -28.21 2.49 -3.50
C ARG A 243 -27.88 2.19 -4.95
N GLY A 244 -26.97 1.25 -5.21
CA GLY A 244 -26.55 0.83 -6.55
C GLY A 244 -27.32 -0.38 -7.10
N GLN A 245 -26.77 -0.98 -8.15
CA GLN A 245 -27.26 -2.24 -8.72
C GLN A 245 -26.52 -3.43 -8.11
N VAL A 246 -27.25 -4.51 -7.84
CA VAL A 246 -26.70 -5.78 -7.37
C VAL A 246 -27.13 -6.86 -8.34
N ASP A 247 -26.14 -7.39 -9.07
CA ASP A 247 -26.34 -8.46 -10.04
C ASP A 247 -26.12 -9.83 -9.39
N GLY A 248 -27.11 -10.71 -9.51
CA GLY A 248 -27.09 -12.05 -8.91
C GLY A 248 -27.62 -12.10 -7.48
N GLN A 249 -27.46 -13.27 -6.84
CA GLN A 249 -27.97 -13.51 -5.48
C GLN A 249 -27.09 -12.81 -4.44
N LEU A 250 -27.72 -12.07 -3.52
CA LEU A 250 -27.07 -11.45 -2.36
C LEU A 250 -27.66 -11.98 -1.06
N ASP A 251 -26.88 -12.76 -0.34
CA ASP A 251 -27.23 -13.26 0.99
C ASP A 251 -26.83 -12.22 2.05
N VAL A 252 -27.83 -11.69 2.77
CA VAL A 252 -27.63 -10.65 3.80
C VAL A 252 -28.03 -11.18 5.16
N MET A 253 -27.06 -11.25 6.07
CA MET A 253 -27.26 -11.52 7.49
C MET A 253 -27.09 -10.23 8.31
N ALA A 254 -28.19 -9.65 8.78
CA ALA A 254 -28.15 -8.35 9.49
C ALA A 254 -29.16 -8.22 10.63
N ASP A 255 -29.01 -7.16 11.45
CA ASP A 255 -29.93 -6.89 12.58
C ASP A 255 -31.33 -6.47 12.08
N SER A 256 -31.40 -5.93 10.87
CA SER A 256 -32.65 -5.57 10.17
C SER A 256 -32.52 -5.86 8.66
N PRO A 257 -33.65 -6.01 7.93
CA PRO A 257 -33.63 -6.12 6.47
C PRO A 257 -32.82 -5.00 5.81
N PRO A 258 -32.13 -5.27 4.68
CA PRO A 258 -31.37 -4.25 3.97
C PRO A 258 -32.29 -3.13 3.46
N GLU A 259 -31.81 -1.90 3.56
CA GLU A 259 -32.52 -0.72 3.07
C GLU A 259 -32.19 -0.47 1.60
N LEU A 260 -33.19 -0.54 0.72
CA LEU A 260 -33.06 -0.19 -0.70
C LEU A 260 -33.46 1.27 -0.90
N LEU A 261 -32.52 2.11 -1.35
CA LEU A 261 -32.74 3.53 -1.56
C LEU A 261 -32.51 3.92 -3.04
N ASN A 262 -33.00 5.10 -3.43
CA ASN A 262 -32.71 5.74 -4.72
C ASN A 262 -32.99 4.90 -5.98
N GLY A 263 -33.95 3.98 -5.93
CA GLY A 263 -34.25 3.11 -7.07
C GLY A 263 -33.25 1.97 -7.28
N ALA A 264 -32.48 1.62 -6.24
CA ALA A 264 -31.59 0.46 -6.20
C ALA A 264 -32.26 -0.79 -6.80
N GLN A 265 -31.50 -1.54 -7.60
CA GLN A 265 -31.95 -2.77 -8.23
C GLN A 265 -31.20 -3.94 -7.62
N ALA A 266 -31.89 -4.70 -6.77
CA ALA A 266 -31.35 -5.89 -6.13
C ALA A 266 -32.48 -6.92 -6.01
N HIS A 267 -32.67 -7.69 -7.08
CA HIS A 267 -33.86 -8.51 -7.25
C HIS A 267 -33.82 -9.84 -6.47
N ASP A 268 -32.63 -10.33 -6.11
CA ASP A 268 -32.42 -11.63 -5.47
C ASP A 268 -31.67 -11.49 -4.13
N ILE A 269 -32.24 -10.69 -3.21
CA ILE A 269 -31.73 -10.57 -1.85
C ILE A 269 -32.38 -11.63 -0.95
N ARG A 270 -31.57 -12.48 -0.32
CA ARG A 270 -32.00 -13.36 0.76
C ARG A 270 -31.59 -12.79 2.10
N PHE A 271 -32.58 -12.34 2.86
CA PHE A 271 -32.35 -11.81 4.20
C PHE A 271 -32.49 -12.89 5.28
N THR A 272 -31.52 -12.92 6.20
CA THR A 272 -31.61 -13.67 7.45
C THR A 272 -31.31 -12.73 8.62
N ALA A 273 -32.15 -12.77 9.66
CA ALA A 273 -31.90 -11.99 10.87
C ALA A 273 -30.67 -12.55 11.60
N ARG A 274 -29.71 -11.66 11.93
CA ARG A 274 -28.46 -12.02 12.62
C ARG A 274 -28.68 -12.48 14.06
N ASN A 275 -29.77 -12.06 14.70
CA ASN A 275 -30.15 -12.47 16.07
C ASN A 275 -29.01 -12.35 17.11
N GLY A 276 -28.14 -11.34 16.97
CA GLY A 276 -27.00 -11.11 17.86
C GLY A 276 -25.77 -12.00 17.59
N GLN A 277 -25.77 -12.81 16.53
CA GLN A 277 -24.58 -13.52 16.07
C GLN A 277 -23.51 -12.53 15.59
N ARG A 278 -22.23 -12.88 15.77
CA ARG A 278 -21.10 -12.09 15.28
C ARG A 278 -20.85 -12.35 13.81
N CYS A 279 -20.35 -11.35 13.10
CA CYS A 279 -19.77 -11.58 11.78
C CYS A 279 -18.35 -12.07 11.96
N GLU A 280 -18.16 -13.38 11.92
CA GLU A 280 -16.86 -14.02 11.99
C GLU A 280 -16.49 -14.52 10.60
N ARG A 281 -15.28 -14.21 10.15
CA ARG A 281 -14.69 -14.85 8.97
C ARG A 281 -14.43 -16.30 9.36
N ASN A 282 -15.04 -17.25 8.66
CA ASN A 282 -14.70 -18.66 8.84
C ASN A 282 -13.24 -18.82 8.38
N SER A 283 -12.33 -18.98 9.34
CA SER A 283 -10.90 -19.19 9.13
C SER A 283 -10.60 -20.56 8.51
#